data_AF-A0A9P7KHY3-F1
#
_entry.id   AF-A0A9P7KHY3-F1
#
_cell.length_a   1.000
_cell.length_b   1.000
_cell.length_c   1.000
_cell.angle_alpha   90.00
_cell.angle_beta   90.00
_cell.angle_gamma   90.00
#
_symmetry.space_group_name_H-M   'P 1'
#
loop_
_entity.id
_entity.type
_entity.pdbx_description
1 polymer ?
#
loop_
_entity_poly.entity_id
_entity_poly.type
_entity_poly.pdbx_seq_one_letter_code
_entity_poly.pdbx_strand_id
1 'polypeptide(L)'
;MVLKSALSVGWLLLTLPFLLVASFDNSRSDNLAVYYGQNSYGATHSDTANWQKTLSTYCQDDTINAIPLAFLHVFFSTGGLPEIDLANTCNSNNNVFPGTRLAKCPSLANDIKACQARGKIVTISLGGATGLASFTSDAQARTFAETVWNLFLGGTSTTRPFGDAVLDGVDLDIEGGSGKGLTAFVTRIRELSQGASKK
;
A
#
# COMPACT_ATOMS: atom_id res chain seq x y z
N MET A 1 -70.17 -3.86 32.74
CA MET A 1 -68.95 -4.65 32.53
C MET A 1 -68.46 -4.41 31.10
N VAL A 2 -67.54 -3.46 30.91
CA VAL A 2 -66.76 -3.33 29.66
C VAL A 2 -65.34 -2.99 30.09
N LEU A 3 -64.42 -3.93 29.85
CA LEU A 3 -63.01 -3.85 30.23
C LEU A 3 -62.23 -3.04 29.20
N LYS A 4 -61.30 -2.20 29.70
CA LYS A 4 -60.34 -1.40 28.93
C LYS A 4 -59.29 -2.29 28.27
N SER A 5 -58.88 -1.95 27.05
CA SER A 5 -57.63 -2.45 26.44
C SER A 5 -56.97 -1.34 25.64
N ALA A 6 -55.98 -0.67 26.24
CA ALA A 6 -55.09 0.24 25.54
C ALA A 6 -53.84 -0.55 25.11
N LEU A 7 -53.63 -0.68 23.81
CA LEU A 7 -52.42 -1.30 23.24
C LEU A 7 -51.30 -0.25 23.20
N SER A 8 -50.28 -0.45 24.03
CA SER A 8 -49.03 0.32 23.99
C SER A 8 -48.10 -0.32 22.95
N VAL A 9 -47.85 0.38 21.85
CA VAL A 9 -46.85 -0.03 20.84
C VAL A 9 -45.47 0.40 21.35
N GLY A 10 -44.74 -0.51 21.98
CA GLY A 10 -43.35 -0.31 22.37
C GLY A 10 -42.43 -0.36 21.16
N TRP A 11 -41.75 0.74 20.84
CA TRP A 11 -40.68 0.78 19.85
C TRP A 11 -39.42 0.11 20.43
N LEU A 12 -39.07 -1.08 19.94
CA LEU A 12 -37.79 -1.70 20.21
C LEU A 12 -36.72 -1.02 19.32
N LEU A 13 -35.90 -0.14 19.90
CA LEU A 13 -34.69 0.34 19.25
C LEU A 13 -33.66 -0.79 19.24
N LEU A 14 -33.55 -1.52 18.12
CA LEU A 14 -32.46 -2.44 17.87
C LEU A 14 -31.16 -1.62 17.71
N THR A 15 -30.39 -1.45 18.78
CA THR A 15 -29.01 -1.00 18.68
C THR A 15 -28.20 -2.14 18.09
N LEU A 16 -28.04 -2.18 16.77
CA LEU A 16 -27.00 -3.01 16.16
C LEU A 16 -25.67 -2.52 16.76
N PRO A 17 -24.89 -3.38 17.44
CA PRO A 17 -23.50 -3.04 17.67
C PRO A 17 -22.86 -2.96 16.28
N PHE A 18 -22.60 -1.74 15.82
CA PHE A 18 -21.68 -1.54 14.73
C PHE A 18 -20.38 -2.19 15.19
N LEU A 19 -20.03 -3.34 14.60
CA LEU A 19 -18.66 -3.81 14.63
C LEU A 19 -17.85 -2.70 13.99
N LEU A 20 -17.22 -1.88 14.83
CA LEU A 20 -16.28 -0.87 14.40
C LEU A 20 -15.18 -1.66 13.68
N VAL A 21 -15.15 -1.56 12.35
CA VAL A 21 -13.97 -1.91 11.59
C VAL A 21 -12.83 -1.14 12.23
N ALA A 22 -11.87 -1.88 12.82
CA ALA A 22 -10.71 -1.26 13.42
C ALA A 22 -9.85 -0.70 12.30
N SER A 23 -10.15 0.53 11.91
CA SER A 23 -9.29 1.32 11.05
C SER A 23 -7.89 1.38 11.67
N PHE A 24 -6.88 1.42 10.83
CA PHE A 24 -5.53 1.74 11.27
C PHE A 24 -5.53 2.99 12.17
N ASP A 25 -4.85 2.89 13.30
CA ASP A 25 -4.70 3.97 14.27
C ASP A 25 -3.28 3.98 14.82
N ASN A 26 -2.51 5.00 14.48
CA ASN A 26 -1.10 5.10 14.88
C ASN A 26 -0.88 5.30 16.39
N SER A 27 -1.95 5.46 17.19
CA SER A 27 -1.88 5.47 18.66
C SER A 27 -2.00 4.08 19.29
N ARG A 28 -2.39 3.06 18.50
CA ARG A 28 -2.59 1.69 18.95
C ARG A 28 -1.34 0.83 18.77
N SER A 29 -1.09 -0.05 19.74
CA SER A 29 0.01 -1.01 19.72
C SER A 29 -0.36 -2.39 19.16
N ASP A 30 -1.61 -2.59 18.77
CA ASP A 30 -2.16 -3.85 18.28
C ASP A 30 -2.57 -3.80 16.80
N ASN A 31 -2.06 -2.81 16.06
CA ASN A 31 -2.13 -2.86 14.60
C ASN A 31 -1.29 -4.02 14.08
N LEU A 32 -1.85 -4.83 13.18
CA LEU A 32 -1.11 -5.85 12.45
C LEU A 32 -0.72 -5.33 11.06
N ALA A 33 0.56 -5.41 10.74
CA ALA A 33 1.08 -5.17 9.40
C ALA A 33 1.42 -6.49 8.71
N VAL A 34 0.98 -6.67 7.47
CA VAL A 34 1.30 -7.86 6.66
C VAL A 34 1.80 -7.40 5.29
N TYR A 35 3.02 -7.79 4.96
CA TYR A 35 3.61 -7.53 3.64
C TYR A 35 2.86 -8.30 2.55
N TYR A 36 2.57 -7.62 1.45
CA TYR A 36 1.94 -8.20 0.26
C TYR A 36 2.80 -7.96 -0.97
N GLY A 37 3.03 -9.00 -1.78
CA GLY A 37 3.59 -8.84 -3.11
C GLY A 37 4.62 -9.88 -3.48
N GLN A 38 5.41 -10.42 -2.55
CA GLN A 38 6.50 -11.34 -2.92
C GLN A 38 6.12 -12.80 -3.10
N ASN A 39 4.85 -13.17 -2.87
CA ASN A 39 4.38 -14.56 -2.96
C ASN A 39 5.30 -15.55 -2.24
N SER A 40 5.58 -15.29 -0.95
CA SER A 40 6.56 -16.07 -0.17
C SER A 40 6.34 -17.58 -0.26
N TYR A 41 5.08 -18.04 -0.27
CA TYR A 41 4.76 -19.45 -0.52
C TYR A 41 5.23 -19.91 -1.91
N GLY A 42 4.84 -19.20 -2.97
CA GLY A 42 5.21 -19.54 -4.34
C GLY A 42 6.69 -19.39 -4.67
N ALA A 43 7.47 -18.66 -3.85
CA ALA A 43 8.93 -18.62 -3.96
C ALA A 43 9.59 -19.98 -3.67
N THR A 44 8.91 -20.88 -2.94
CA THR A 44 9.42 -22.20 -2.56
C THR A 44 8.55 -23.37 -3.04
N HIS A 45 7.39 -23.08 -3.66
CA HIS A 45 6.41 -24.08 -4.08
C HIS A 45 5.90 -23.81 -5.51
N SER A 46 5.76 -24.87 -6.30
CA SER A 46 5.32 -24.78 -7.70
C SER A 46 3.79 -24.84 -7.88
N ASP A 47 3.04 -25.22 -6.84
CA ASP A 47 1.59 -25.28 -6.91
C ASP A 47 0.97 -23.87 -6.84
N THR A 48 0.26 -23.48 -7.90
CA THR A 48 -0.32 -22.13 -8.00
C THR A 48 -1.59 -21.96 -7.16
N ALA A 49 -2.16 -23.07 -6.66
CA ALA A 49 -3.36 -23.07 -5.84
C ALA A 49 -3.16 -22.32 -4.51
N ASN A 50 -1.94 -22.32 -3.96
CA ASN A 50 -1.60 -21.64 -2.71
C ASN A 50 -0.73 -20.39 -2.89
N TRP A 51 -0.45 -20.00 -4.14
CA TRP A 51 0.19 -18.71 -4.42
C TRP A 51 -0.65 -17.54 -3.91
N GLN A 52 0.02 -16.42 -3.69
CA GLN A 52 -0.62 -15.19 -3.21
C GLN A 52 -1.84 -14.84 -4.05
N LYS A 53 -2.92 -14.48 -3.36
CA LYS A 53 -4.19 -14.06 -3.96
C LYS A 53 -4.15 -12.56 -4.32
N THR A 54 -5.28 -12.06 -4.82
CA THR A 54 -5.44 -10.61 -5.03
C THR A 54 -5.29 -9.86 -3.71
N LEU A 55 -4.84 -8.61 -3.78
CA LEU A 55 -4.67 -7.76 -2.60
C LEU A 55 -6.00 -7.64 -1.83
N SER A 56 -7.11 -7.50 -2.56
CA SER A 56 -8.47 -7.43 -1.98
C SER A 56 -8.87 -8.65 -1.15
N THR A 57 -8.28 -9.84 -1.37
CA THR A 57 -8.54 -11.03 -0.55
C THR A 57 -8.05 -10.81 0.88
N TYR A 58 -6.81 -10.33 1.04
CA TYR A 58 -6.22 -10.07 2.35
C TYR A 58 -6.88 -8.85 3.02
N CYS A 59 -7.40 -7.92 2.23
CA CYS A 59 -8.11 -6.77 2.77
C CYS A 59 -9.48 -7.10 3.39
N GLN A 60 -9.98 -8.32 3.20
CA GLN A 60 -11.19 -8.79 3.89
C GLN A 60 -10.89 -9.30 5.31
N ASP A 61 -9.62 -9.57 5.63
CA ASP A 61 -9.22 -9.96 6.97
C ASP A 61 -9.20 -8.73 7.88
N ASP A 62 -10.12 -8.68 8.84
CA ASP A 62 -10.27 -7.54 9.76
C ASP A 62 -9.16 -7.48 10.82
N THR A 63 -8.30 -8.50 10.93
CA THR A 63 -7.12 -8.46 11.80
C THR A 63 -5.98 -7.61 11.22
N ILE A 64 -5.92 -7.42 9.90
CA ILE A 64 -4.84 -6.69 9.22
C ILE A 64 -5.18 -5.20 9.18
N ASN A 65 -4.28 -4.32 9.63
CA ASN A 65 -4.50 -2.86 9.61
C ASN A 65 -3.60 -2.13 8.60
N ALA A 66 -2.40 -2.66 8.33
CA ALA A 66 -1.44 -2.08 7.41
C ALA A 66 -0.93 -3.11 6.40
N ILE A 67 -0.80 -2.70 5.14
CA ILE A 67 -0.33 -3.57 4.05
C ILE A 67 0.77 -2.85 3.26
N PRO A 68 2.05 -3.07 3.58
CA PRO A 68 3.15 -2.65 2.73
C PRO A 68 3.21 -3.49 1.45
N LEU A 69 3.17 -2.83 0.30
CA LEU A 69 3.30 -3.45 -1.01
C LEU A 69 4.79 -3.68 -1.32
N ALA A 70 5.22 -4.93 -1.24
CA ALA A 70 6.61 -5.37 -1.37
C ALA A 70 6.89 -5.93 -2.78
N PHE A 71 7.74 -5.30 -3.61
CA PHE A 71 8.60 -4.14 -3.34
C PHE A 71 8.79 -3.21 -4.54
N LEU A 72 9.06 -1.94 -4.25
CA LEU A 72 9.89 -1.08 -5.10
C LEU A 72 11.36 -1.42 -4.79
N HIS A 73 11.95 -2.30 -5.59
CA HIS A 73 13.23 -2.94 -5.28
C HIS A 73 14.45 -2.32 -5.99
N VAL A 74 14.23 -1.53 -7.04
CA VAL A 74 15.29 -0.75 -7.73
C VAL A 74 14.88 0.71 -7.75
N PHE A 75 15.72 1.60 -7.23
CA PHE A 75 15.43 3.04 -7.18
C PHE A 75 15.66 3.72 -8.54
N PHE A 76 16.72 3.35 -9.25
CA PHE A 76 17.12 3.99 -10.49
C PHE A 76 17.31 2.95 -11.59
N SER A 77 16.39 2.90 -12.55
CA SER A 77 16.44 1.98 -13.68
C SER A 77 16.26 2.71 -15.02
N THR A 78 15.94 1.96 -16.07
CA THR A 78 15.69 2.45 -17.43
C THR A 78 14.68 3.60 -17.42
N GLY A 79 15.03 4.69 -18.09
CA GLY A 79 14.21 5.90 -18.15
C GLY A 79 14.23 6.75 -16.87
N GLY A 80 15.11 6.45 -15.91
CA GLY A 80 15.21 7.19 -14.64
C GLY A 80 14.05 6.91 -13.67
N LEU A 81 13.26 5.87 -13.93
CA LEU A 81 12.15 5.43 -13.07
C LEU A 81 12.55 4.21 -12.24
N PRO A 82 11.87 3.96 -11.11
CA PRO A 82 12.10 2.77 -10.30
C PRO A 82 11.54 1.50 -10.95
N GLU A 83 11.92 0.34 -10.41
CA GLU A 83 11.28 -0.94 -10.71
C GLU A 83 10.48 -1.44 -9.50
N ILE A 84 9.30 -1.99 -9.79
CA ILE A 84 8.48 -2.69 -8.80
C ILE A 84 8.38 -4.17 -9.19
N ASP A 85 8.44 -5.03 -8.19
CA ASP A 85 8.17 -6.46 -8.31
C ASP A 85 7.25 -6.86 -7.17
N LEU A 86 6.01 -7.24 -7.51
CA LEU A 86 4.99 -7.82 -6.64
C LEU A 86 4.67 -9.26 -7.12
N ALA A 87 5.72 -10.01 -7.46
CA ALA A 87 5.70 -11.39 -7.91
C ALA A 87 4.64 -11.61 -8.98
N ASN A 88 3.79 -12.63 -8.82
CA ASN A 88 2.75 -12.98 -9.79
C ASN A 88 1.64 -11.93 -9.96
N THR A 89 1.63 -10.84 -9.17
CA THR A 89 0.61 -9.80 -9.27
C THR A 89 1.01 -8.65 -10.20
N CYS A 90 2.24 -8.15 -10.10
CA CYS A 90 2.68 -6.97 -10.84
C CYS A 90 4.19 -6.88 -10.89
N ASN A 91 4.81 -7.01 -12.06
CA ASN A 91 6.27 -6.98 -12.20
C ASN A 91 6.69 -6.54 -13.61
N SER A 92 8.00 -6.37 -13.82
CA SER A 92 8.56 -5.89 -15.09
C SER A 92 8.53 -6.90 -16.26
N ASN A 93 8.15 -8.16 -16.03
CA ASN A 93 8.20 -9.22 -17.04
C ASN A 93 6.99 -9.21 -17.98
N ASN A 94 5.88 -8.59 -17.57
CA ASN A 94 4.61 -8.66 -18.30
C ASN A 94 4.26 -7.36 -19.02
N ASN A 95 4.12 -6.26 -18.28
CA ASN A 95 3.61 -4.99 -18.81
C ASN A 95 4.31 -3.83 -18.12
N VAL A 96 4.98 -2.97 -18.89
CA VAL A 96 5.75 -1.82 -18.41
C VAL A 96 5.36 -0.55 -19.16
N PHE A 97 5.66 0.62 -18.58
CA PHE A 97 5.53 1.88 -19.32
C PHE A 97 6.60 1.99 -20.42
N PRO A 98 6.27 2.51 -21.62
CA PRO A 98 7.23 2.64 -22.73
C PRO A 98 8.52 3.36 -22.32
N GLY A 99 9.67 2.78 -22.69
CA GLY A 99 10.99 3.36 -22.39
C GLY A 99 11.47 3.17 -20.94
N THR A 100 10.81 2.30 -20.16
CA THR A 100 11.11 2.08 -18.74
C THR A 100 11.05 0.60 -18.38
N ARG A 101 11.48 0.25 -17.16
CA ARG A 101 11.18 -1.04 -16.52
C ARG A 101 10.11 -0.96 -15.43
N LEU A 102 9.43 0.18 -15.31
CA LEU A 102 8.37 0.38 -14.33
C LEU A 102 7.13 -0.39 -14.75
N ALA A 103 6.71 -1.35 -13.92
CA ALA A 103 5.52 -2.16 -14.20
C ALA A 103 4.24 -1.30 -14.24
N LYS A 104 3.33 -1.64 -15.15
CA LYS A 104 2.05 -0.97 -15.34
C LYS A 104 0.91 -1.90 -14.96
N CYS A 105 0.31 -1.67 -13.79
CA CYS A 105 -0.61 -2.58 -13.12
C CYS A 105 -1.88 -1.86 -12.66
N PRO A 106 -2.68 -1.29 -13.59
CA PRO A 106 -3.86 -0.50 -13.25
C PRO A 106 -4.95 -1.31 -12.55
N SER A 107 -4.97 -2.64 -12.69
CA SER A 107 -5.89 -3.53 -11.99
C SER A 107 -5.77 -3.45 -10.46
N LEU A 108 -4.57 -3.15 -9.94
CA LEU A 108 -4.35 -2.98 -8.50
C LEU A 108 -5.04 -1.74 -7.92
N ALA A 109 -5.41 -0.76 -8.75
CA ALA A 109 -6.03 0.48 -8.29
C ALA A 109 -7.30 0.22 -7.47
N ASN A 110 -8.15 -0.70 -7.96
CA ASN A 110 -9.41 -1.05 -7.31
C ASN A 110 -9.19 -1.81 -6.01
N ASP A 111 -8.24 -2.74 -5.99
CA ASP A 111 -7.91 -3.49 -4.78
C ASP A 111 -7.38 -2.53 -3.69
N ILE A 112 -6.44 -1.64 -4.02
CA ILE A 112 -5.90 -0.64 -3.09
C ILE A 112 -7.03 0.21 -2.49
N LYS A 113 -7.90 0.77 -3.35
CA LYS A 113 -9.05 1.58 -2.92
C LYS A 113 -10.02 0.78 -2.05
N ALA A 114 -10.23 -0.50 -2.35
CA ALA A 114 -11.09 -1.38 -1.54
C ALA A 114 -10.50 -1.62 -0.14
N CYS A 115 -9.19 -1.80 -0.03
CA CYS A 115 -8.51 -1.91 1.27
C CYS A 115 -8.63 -0.62 2.09
N GLN A 116 -8.40 0.53 1.45
CA GLN A 116 -8.51 1.84 2.06
C GLN A 116 -9.94 2.14 2.54
N ALA A 117 -10.96 1.77 1.75
CA ALA A 117 -12.36 1.88 2.14
C ALA A 117 -12.72 1.03 3.37
N ARG A 118 -11.92 0.00 3.68
CA ARG A 118 -12.03 -0.82 4.89
C ARG A 118 -11.12 -0.31 6.03
N GLY A 119 -10.63 0.92 5.95
CA GLY A 119 -9.83 1.55 7.01
C GLY A 119 -8.39 1.02 7.12
N LYS A 120 -7.90 0.28 6.12
CA LYS A 120 -6.51 -0.19 6.09
C LYS A 120 -5.62 0.86 5.45
N ILE A 121 -4.40 1.03 5.96
CA ILE A 121 -3.37 1.79 5.23
C ILE A 121 -2.63 0.86 4.27
N VAL A 122 -2.39 1.34 3.06
CA VAL A 122 -1.63 0.64 2.02
C VAL A 122 -0.46 1.51 1.63
N THR A 123 0.76 1.04 1.89
CA THR A 123 2.01 1.77 1.62
C THR A 123 2.81 1.10 0.51
N ILE A 124 3.70 1.83 -0.16
CA ILE A 124 4.71 1.20 -1.02
C ILE A 124 5.94 0.89 -0.17
N SER A 125 6.40 -0.36 -0.16
CA SER A 125 7.63 -0.75 0.52
C SER A 125 8.81 -0.63 -0.41
N LEU A 126 9.84 0.11 0.01
CA LEU A 126 11.07 0.35 -0.72
C LEU A 126 12.18 -0.55 -0.17
N GLY A 127 12.86 -1.29 -1.06
CA GLY A 127 13.99 -2.13 -0.70
C GLY A 127 13.79 -3.61 -0.98
N GLY A 128 13.81 -4.41 0.08
CA GLY A 128 13.84 -5.87 0.05
C GLY A 128 15.22 -6.45 -0.25
N ALA A 129 15.30 -7.79 -0.21
CA ALA A 129 16.53 -8.58 -0.18
C ALA A 129 17.51 -8.43 -1.37
N THR A 130 17.11 -7.74 -2.45
CA THR A 130 17.99 -7.57 -3.63
C THR A 130 19.17 -6.63 -3.37
N GLY A 131 19.05 -5.71 -2.41
CA GLY A 131 20.09 -4.73 -2.08
C GLY A 131 20.33 -3.66 -3.16
N LEU A 132 19.46 -3.53 -4.17
CA LEU A 132 19.61 -2.58 -5.29
C LEU A 132 18.99 -1.19 -5.00
N ALA A 133 18.39 -1.04 -3.82
CA ALA A 133 17.72 0.17 -3.35
C ALA A 133 18.66 1.04 -2.50
N SER A 134 19.49 1.87 -3.14
CA SER A 134 20.42 2.76 -2.41
C SER A 134 20.56 4.14 -3.07
N PHE A 135 20.97 5.12 -2.27
CA PHE A 135 21.29 6.47 -2.73
C PHE A 135 22.79 6.75 -2.64
N THR A 136 23.26 7.62 -3.54
CA THR A 136 24.64 8.12 -3.55
C THR A 136 24.78 9.47 -2.84
N SER A 137 23.67 10.20 -2.63
CA SER A 137 23.64 11.51 -1.96
C SER A 137 22.24 11.87 -1.46
N ASP A 138 22.17 12.82 -0.53
CA ASP A 138 20.91 13.40 -0.04
C ASP A 138 20.14 14.12 -1.15
N ALA A 139 20.84 14.78 -2.07
CA ALA A 139 20.21 15.44 -3.23
C ALA A 139 19.48 14.41 -4.11
N GLN A 140 20.15 13.28 -4.42
CA GLN A 140 19.53 12.19 -5.18
C GLN A 140 18.33 11.60 -4.44
N ALA A 141 18.43 11.44 -3.12
CA ALA A 141 17.34 10.93 -2.28
C ALA A 141 16.13 11.87 -2.27
N ARG A 142 16.34 13.20 -2.22
CA ARG A 142 15.28 14.21 -2.33
C ARG A 142 14.60 14.17 -3.70
N THR A 143 15.36 14.09 -4.79
CA THR A 143 14.79 13.93 -6.14
C THR A 143 13.97 12.65 -6.24
N PHE A 144 14.47 11.55 -5.67
CA PHE A 144 13.75 10.29 -5.69
C PHE A 144 12.46 10.31 -4.85
N ALA A 145 12.44 11.05 -3.74
CA ALA A 145 11.21 11.28 -2.98
C ALA A 145 10.12 11.97 -3.81
N GLU A 146 10.48 12.93 -4.67
CA GLU A 146 9.54 13.55 -5.61
C GLU A 146 9.05 12.56 -6.67
N THR A 147 9.94 11.68 -7.16
CA THR A 147 9.56 10.58 -8.04
C THR A 147 8.53 9.66 -7.38
N VAL A 148 8.80 9.18 -6.16
CA VAL A 148 7.87 8.32 -5.41
C VAL A 148 6.54 9.05 -5.16
N TRP A 149 6.60 10.33 -4.80
CA TRP A 149 5.42 11.15 -4.56
C TRP A 149 4.52 11.25 -5.80
N ASN A 150 5.11 11.49 -6.97
CA ASN A 150 4.40 11.65 -8.23
C ASN A 150 3.86 10.33 -8.81
N LEU A 151 4.56 9.21 -8.57
CA LEU A 151 4.18 7.90 -9.10
C LEU A 151 3.13 7.18 -8.25
N PHE A 152 3.20 7.31 -6.93
CA PHE A 152 2.45 6.45 -6.00
C PHE A 152 1.59 7.20 -4.98
N LEU A 153 1.99 8.42 -4.61
CA LEU A 153 1.34 9.20 -3.55
C LEU A 153 0.57 10.37 -4.17
N GLY A 154 0.48 11.50 -3.45
CA GLY A 154 -0.38 12.63 -3.77
C GLY A 154 0.10 13.52 -4.91
N GLY A 155 1.22 13.20 -5.56
CA GLY A 155 1.68 13.90 -6.75
C GLY A 155 1.00 13.42 -8.03
N THR A 156 1.44 13.95 -9.17
CA THR A 156 0.86 13.64 -10.48
C THR A 156 1.90 13.10 -11.44
N SER A 157 1.55 12.06 -12.19
CA SER A 157 2.37 11.51 -13.27
C SER A 157 1.48 10.81 -14.30
N THR A 158 1.95 10.73 -15.55
CA THR A 158 1.33 9.89 -16.60
C THR A 158 1.76 8.43 -16.51
N THR A 159 2.78 8.11 -15.70
CA THR A 159 3.35 6.76 -15.53
C THR A 159 3.05 6.13 -14.17
N ARG A 160 1.84 6.35 -13.63
CA ARG A 160 1.44 5.79 -12.33
C ARG A 160 1.16 4.28 -12.39
N PRO A 161 1.94 3.43 -11.70
CA PRO A 161 1.80 1.97 -11.80
C PRO A 161 0.42 1.45 -11.41
N PHE A 162 -0.19 2.07 -10.40
CA PHE A 162 -1.48 1.68 -9.84
C PHE A 162 -2.62 2.61 -10.30
N GLY A 163 -2.48 3.21 -11.49
CA GLY A 163 -3.49 4.10 -12.06
C GLY A 163 -3.78 5.31 -11.15
N ASP A 164 -5.06 5.49 -10.81
CA ASP A 164 -5.57 6.60 -10.01
C ASP A 164 -5.52 6.36 -8.50
N ALA A 165 -5.04 5.18 -8.05
CA ALA A 165 -4.87 4.94 -6.62
C ALA A 165 -3.75 5.81 -6.04
N VAL A 166 -4.01 6.35 -4.84
CA VAL A 166 -3.06 7.12 -4.03
C VAL A 166 -2.79 6.31 -2.77
N LEU A 167 -1.54 5.87 -2.60
CA LEU A 167 -1.11 5.13 -1.42
C LEU A 167 -1.06 6.02 -0.18
N ASP A 168 -1.13 5.39 0.99
CA ASP A 168 -1.20 6.07 2.28
C ASP A 168 0.18 6.40 2.86
N GLY A 169 1.26 6.01 2.18
CA GLY A 169 2.62 6.33 2.61
C GLY A 169 3.68 5.44 2.00
N VAL A 170 4.85 5.50 2.62
CA VAL A 170 6.03 4.68 2.28
C VAL A 170 6.41 3.81 3.47
N ASP A 171 6.91 2.63 3.17
CA ASP A 171 7.59 1.74 4.10
C ASP A 171 9.04 1.57 3.62
N LEU A 172 10.00 1.48 4.55
CA LEU A 172 11.42 1.39 4.25
C LEU A 172 11.98 0.07 4.78
N ASP A 173 12.01 -0.93 3.90
CA ASP A 173 12.58 -2.25 4.18
C ASP A 173 13.97 -2.35 3.51
N ILE A 174 14.92 -1.56 4.00
CA ILE A 174 16.25 -1.44 3.39
C ILE A 174 17.20 -2.48 4.01
N GLU A 175 17.38 -3.59 3.29
CA GLU A 175 18.16 -4.75 3.75
C GLU A 175 19.59 -4.83 3.17
N GLY A 176 19.96 -3.87 2.31
CA GLY A 176 21.26 -3.84 1.65
C GLY A 176 21.63 -2.47 1.12
N GLY A 177 22.83 -2.35 0.56
CA GLY A 177 23.34 -1.09 0.05
C GLY A 177 23.82 -0.14 1.16
N SER A 178 23.42 1.14 1.10
CA SER A 178 23.86 2.19 2.01
C SER A 178 22.67 2.92 2.63
N GLY A 179 22.74 3.20 3.93
CA GLY A 179 21.76 4.06 4.63
C GLY A 179 21.87 5.55 4.27
N LYS A 180 22.84 5.94 3.43
CA LYS A 180 23.01 7.32 2.97
C LYS A 180 21.74 7.83 2.28
N GLY A 181 21.35 9.07 2.54
CA GLY A 181 20.20 9.71 1.90
C GLY A 181 18.83 9.30 2.45
N LEU A 182 18.68 8.21 3.21
CA LEU A 182 17.38 7.76 3.72
C LEU A 182 16.67 8.84 4.55
N THR A 183 17.39 9.52 5.45
CA THR A 183 16.84 10.65 6.22
C THR A 183 16.36 11.78 5.32
N ALA A 184 17.13 12.12 4.27
CA ALA A 184 16.76 13.17 3.32
C ALA A 184 15.54 12.78 2.48
N PHE A 185 15.44 11.50 2.08
CA PHE A 185 14.27 10.94 1.40
C PHE A 185 13.01 11.06 2.27
N VAL A 186 13.03 10.55 3.51
CA VAL A 186 11.88 10.59 4.42
C VAL A 186 11.49 12.04 4.74
N THR A 187 12.48 12.90 4.99
CA THR A 187 12.23 14.33 5.24
C THR A 187 11.51 14.96 4.05
N ARG A 188 11.94 14.67 2.82
CA ARG A 188 11.31 15.21 1.62
C ARG A 188 9.90 14.66 1.40
N ILE A 189 9.65 13.38 1.65
CA ILE A 189 8.29 12.82 1.61
C ILE A 189 7.40 13.55 2.62
N ARG A 190 7.88 13.77 3.85
CA ARG A 190 7.12 14.52 4.87
C ARG A 190 6.84 15.94 4.43
N GLU A 191 7.81 16.67 3.87
CA GLU A 191 7.61 18.00 3.29
C GLU A 191 6.51 17.99 2.22
N LEU A 192 6.51 17.02 1.30
CA LEU A 192 5.53 16.92 0.21
C LEU A 192 4.12 16.57 0.71
N SER A 193 4.02 15.78 1.77
CA SER A 193 2.74 15.40 2.38
C SER A 193 2.07 16.51 3.19
N GLN A 194 2.78 17.62 3.47
CA GLN A 194 2.19 18.75 4.20
C GLN A 194 1.02 19.35 3.42
N GLY A 195 -0.18 19.28 3.99
CA GLY A 195 -1.40 19.77 3.36
C GLY A 195 -2.06 18.81 2.37
N ALA A 196 -1.48 17.64 2.13
CA ALA A 196 -2.13 16.57 1.37
C ALA A 196 -3.24 15.90 2.20
N SER A 197 -4.24 15.33 1.53
CA SER A 197 -5.34 14.60 2.16
C SER A 197 -4.90 13.27 2.78
N LYS A 198 -3.80 12.69 2.29
CA LYS A 198 -3.13 11.51 2.83
C LYS A 198 -1.72 11.91 3.26
N LYS A 199 -1.33 11.52 4.48
CA LYS A 199 -0.10 11.94 5.16
C LYS A 199 0.79 10.74 5.44
#